data_AF-A0A3D2IJV2-F1
#
_entry.id   AF-A0A3D2IJV2-F1
#
_cell.length_a   1.000
_cell.length_b   1.000
_cell.length_c   1.000
_cell.angle_alpha   90.00
_cell.angle_beta   90.00
_cell.angle_gamma   90.00
#
_symmetry.space_group_name_H-M   'P 1'
#
loop_
_entity.id
_entity.type
_entity.pdbx_description
1 polymer ?
#
loop_
_entity_poly.entity_id
_entity_poly.type
_entity_poly.pdbx_seq_one_letter_code
_entity_poly.pdbx_strand_id
1 'polypeptide(L)'
;VSKDLKLLFTTSQANITINPSSVNIPSNGAQAFTYTVTDLNGNPMSAGSEFSVSVATGLEAVGDVGFNLGDFTSTGAGKTEFGFTVSDTDDDSNNEVGTSITISVKSAST
;
A
#
# COMPACT_ATOMS: atom_id res chain seq x y z
N VAL A 1 -39.84 11.47 -7.54
CA VAL A 1 -38.58 11.33 -6.78
C VAL A 1 -37.84 10.13 -7.35
N SER A 2 -36.60 10.29 -7.85
CA SER A 2 -35.77 9.18 -8.31
C SER A 2 -34.85 8.72 -7.18
N LYS A 3 -34.53 7.42 -7.14
CA LYS A 3 -33.50 6.85 -6.26
C LYS A 3 -32.59 5.97 -7.10
N ASP A 4 -31.29 6.17 -6.94
CA ASP A 4 -30.26 5.39 -7.61
C ASP A 4 -29.47 4.57 -6.58
N LEU A 5 -29.16 3.33 -6.94
CA LEU A 5 -28.28 2.44 -6.18
C LEU A 5 -27.06 2.15 -7.04
N LYS A 6 -25.87 2.40 -6.49
CA LYS A 6 -24.60 2.01 -7.11
C LYS A 6 -24.00 0.86 -6.31
N LEU A 7 -23.74 -0.26 -6.99
CA LEU A 7 -23.08 -1.43 -6.43
C LEU A 7 -21.86 -1.76 -7.30
N LEU A 8 -20.78 -2.19 -6.66
CA LEU A 8 -19.60 -2.71 -7.34
C LEU A 8 -19.27 -4.09 -6.78
N PHE A 9 -19.07 -5.06 -7.66
CA PHE A 9 -18.57 -6.38 -7.30
C PHE A 9 -17.05 -6.38 -7.42
N THR A 10 -16.38 -6.93 -6.41
CA THR A 10 -14.93 -7.03 -6.31
C THR A 10 -14.53 -8.46 -5.94
N THR A 11 -13.33 -8.88 -6.28
CA THR A 11 -12.79 -10.19 -5.88
C THR A 11 -12.01 -10.08 -4.57
N SER A 12 -11.81 -11.22 -3.90
CA SER A 12 -10.99 -11.28 -2.69
C SER A 12 -9.48 -11.30 -2.97
N GLN A 13 -9.08 -11.41 -4.24
CA GLN A 13 -7.68 -11.49 -4.63
C GLN A 13 -7.18 -10.11 -5.07
N ALA A 14 -6.16 -9.62 -4.37
CA ALA A 14 -5.50 -8.36 -4.68
C ALA A 14 -4.45 -8.53 -5.79
N ASN A 15 -4.43 -7.57 -6.70
CA ASN A 15 -3.32 -7.28 -7.60
C ASN A 15 -2.58 -6.04 -7.06
N ILE A 16 -1.28 -6.17 -6.81
CA ILE A 16 -0.46 -5.13 -6.18
C ILE A 16 0.69 -4.75 -7.11
N THR A 17 0.87 -3.46 -7.35
CA THR A 17 2.03 -2.91 -8.05
C THR A 17 2.67 -1.81 -7.21
N ILE A 18 3.98 -1.63 -7.33
CA ILE A 18 4.75 -0.64 -6.59
C ILE A 18 5.73 0.08 -7.52
N ASN A 19 5.94 1.36 -7.27
CA ASN A 19 6.92 2.19 -7.94
C ASN A 19 7.61 3.15 -6.94
N PRO A 20 8.94 3.27 -6.99
CA PRO A 20 9.88 2.46 -7.76
C PRO A 20 9.93 1.00 -7.25
N SER A 21 10.29 0.05 -8.12
CA SER A 21 10.41 -1.37 -7.75
C SER A 21 11.76 -1.72 -7.12
N SER A 22 12.75 -0.84 -7.26
CA SER A 22 14.06 -0.96 -6.63
C SER A 22 14.11 -0.13 -5.35
N VAL A 23 14.64 -0.72 -4.28
CA VAL A 23 14.93 -0.02 -3.04
C VAL A 23 16.39 0.42 -3.04
N ASN A 24 16.61 1.71 -2.89
CA ASN A 24 17.91 2.37 -2.78
C ASN A 24 17.78 3.53 -1.79
N ILE A 25 17.86 3.21 -0.50
CA ILE A 25 17.76 4.17 0.59
C ILE A 25 19.21 4.46 1.04
N PRO A 26 19.71 5.69 0.84
CA PRO A 26 21.02 6.07 1.35
C PRO A 26 21.06 6.01 2.88
N SER A 27 22.27 5.90 3.45
CA SER A 27 22.45 6.03 4.91
C SER A 27 21.85 7.34 5.41
N ASN A 28 21.06 7.28 6.48
CA ASN A 28 20.29 8.41 7.02
C ASN A 28 19.36 9.09 5.99
N GLY A 29 19.07 8.41 4.89
CA GLY A 29 18.26 8.88 3.78
C GLY A 29 16.84 8.35 3.83
N ALA A 30 16.05 8.74 2.84
CA ALA A 30 14.69 8.26 2.66
C ALA A 30 14.33 8.11 1.18
N GLN A 31 13.41 7.20 0.90
CA GLN A 31 12.86 6.96 -0.43
C GLN A 31 11.34 6.87 -0.37
N ALA A 32 10.68 7.61 -1.26
CA ALA A 32 9.23 7.56 -1.41
C ALA A 32 8.82 6.45 -2.38
N PHE A 33 7.71 5.78 -2.05
CA PHE A 33 7.08 4.75 -2.84
C PHE A 33 5.60 5.05 -3.02
N THR A 34 5.11 4.73 -4.20
CA THR A 34 3.67 4.68 -4.52
C THR A 34 3.31 3.25 -4.85
N TYR A 35 2.18 2.77 -4.37
CA TYR A 35 1.69 1.44 -4.69
C TYR A 35 0.20 1.49 -5.06
N THR A 36 -0.17 0.63 -6.00
CA THR A 36 -1.54 0.46 -6.45
C THR A 36 -2.04 -0.91 -5.99
N VAL A 37 -3.26 -0.95 -5.45
CA VAL A 37 -3.95 -2.18 -5.10
C VAL A 37 -5.34 -2.16 -5.71
N THR A 38 -5.63 -3.17 -6.52
CA THR A 38 -6.97 -3.44 -7.06
C THR A 38 -7.32 -4.92 -6.86
N ASP A 39 -8.56 -5.28 -7.13
CA ASP A 39 -8.91 -6.67 -7.41
C ASP A 39 -8.35 -7.11 -8.78
N LEU A 40 -8.61 -8.36 -9.17
CA LEU A 40 -8.20 -8.91 -10.46
C LEU A 40 -8.83 -8.22 -11.68
N ASN A 41 -9.93 -7.49 -11.51
CA ASN A 41 -10.64 -6.79 -12.56
C ASN A 41 -10.29 -5.29 -12.64
N GLY A 42 -9.38 -4.80 -11.78
CA GLY A 42 -9.03 -3.39 -11.69
C GLY A 42 -9.98 -2.55 -10.84
N ASN A 43 -10.86 -3.18 -10.05
CA ASN A 43 -11.75 -2.50 -9.11
C ASN A 43 -11.06 -2.29 -7.75
N PRO A 44 -11.56 -1.36 -6.91
CA PRO A 44 -11.18 -1.32 -5.49
C PRO A 44 -11.45 -2.65 -4.78
N MET A 45 -10.62 -2.97 -3.78
CA MET A 45 -10.88 -4.07 -2.85
C MET A 45 -12.16 -3.82 -2.04
N SER A 46 -12.70 -4.86 -1.41
CA SER A 46 -13.89 -4.72 -0.58
C SER A 46 -13.67 -3.78 0.60
N ALA A 47 -14.72 -3.04 0.96
CA ALA A 47 -14.71 -2.18 2.14
C ALA A 47 -14.33 -2.99 3.39
N GLY A 48 -13.47 -2.42 4.23
CA GLY A 48 -12.94 -3.07 5.42
C GLY A 48 -11.68 -3.93 5.18
N SER A 49 -11.25 -4.11 3.93
CA SER A 49 -9.98 -4.79 3.63
C SER A 49 -8.83 -4.12 4.37
N GLU A 50 -7.94 -4.92 4.95
CA GLU A 50 -6.82 -4.47 5.79
C GLU A 50 -5.56 -4.37 4.94
N PHE A 51 -4.87 -3.25 5.04
CA PHE A 51 -3.64 -2.92 4.32
C PHE A 51 -2.53 -2.71 5.34
N SER A 52 -1.38 -3.33 5.09
CA SER A 52 -0.20 -3.14 5.92
C SER A 52 1.09 -3.15 5.10
N VAL A 53 2.02 -2.27 5.46
CA VAL A 53 3.37 -2.21 4.92
C VAL A 53 4.36 -2.54 6.04
N SER A 54 5.30 -3.43 5.76
CA SER A 54 6.38 -3.80 6.69
C SER A 54 7.72 -3.66 6.00
N VAL A 55 8.70 -3.15 6.74
CA VAL A 55 10.06 -2.91 6.27
C VAL A 55 11.05 -3.71 7.12
N ALA A 56 12.27 -3.90 6.60
CA ALA A 56 13.34 -4.59 7.33
C ALA A 56 13.77 -3.80 8.59
N THR A 57 14.39 -4.49 9.55
CA THR A 57 14.95 -3.88 10.76
C THR A 57 15.95 -2.76 10.40
N GLY A 58 15.92 -1.66 11.15
CA GLY A 58 16.74 -0.47 10.88
C GLY A 58 16.07 0.53 9.93
N LEU A 59 14.90 0.20 9.39
CA LEU A 59 14.08 1.13 8.61
C LEU A 59 12.78 1.49 9.33
N GLU A 60 12.25 2.66 8.99
CA GLU A 60 10.91 3.11 9.37
C GLU A 60 10.10 3.44 8.11
N ALA A 61 8.81 3.09 8.11
CA ALA A 61 7.88 3.45 7.04
C ALA A 61 6.76 4.36 7.57
N VAL A 62 6.52 5.47 6.87
CA VAL A 62 5.51 6.48 7.23
C VAL A 62 4.61 6.79 6.03
N GLY A 63 3.31 6.93 6.27
CA GLY A 63 2.30 7.21 5.24
C GLY A 63 1.18 6.17 5.27
N ASP A 64 0.77 5.69 4.10
CA ASP A 64 -0.24 4.66 3.93
C ASP A 64 0.32 3.26 4.27
N VAL A 65 0.67 3.04 5.55
CA VAL A 65 1.38 1.83 6.01
C VAL A 65 0.53 0.86 6.82
N GLY A 66 -0.67 1.27 7.25
CA GLY A 66 -1.54 0.47 8.11
C GLY A 66 -2.94 1.04 8.25
N PHE A 67 -3.92 0.52 7.50
CA PHE A 67 -5.30 1.04 7.51
C PHE A 67 -6.33 0.02 7.00
N ASN A 68 -7.62 0.32 7.24
CA ASN A 68 -8.74 -0.38 6.62
C ASN A 68 -9.33 0.46 5.49
N LEU A 69 -9.62 -0.19 4.37
CA LEU A 69 -10.15 0.48 3.18
C LEU A 69 -11.61 0.91 3.38
N GLY A 70 -11.95 2.13 2.94
CA GLY A 70 -13.33 2.60 2.88
C GLY A 70 -14.16 1.93 1.78
N ASP A 71 -15.44 2.30 1.68
CA ASP A 71 -16.32 1.84 0.60
C ASP A 71 -16.14 2.71 -0.65
N PHE A 72 -15.56 2.11 -1.70
CA PHE A 72 -15.26 2.80 -2.95
C PHE A 72 -15.78 2.04 -4.17
N THR A 73 -16.37 2.80 -5.10
CA THR A 73 -16.90 2.28 -6.36
C THR A 73 -16.17 2.85 -7.59
N SER A 74 -14.98 3.41 -7.38
CA SER A 74 -14.08 3.91 -8.43
C SER A 74 -12.63 3.87 -7.96
N THR A 75 -11.71 3.83 -8.92
CA THR A 75 -10.26 3.83 -8.69
C THR A 75 -9.72 5.24 -8.41
N GLY A 76 -8.45 5.30 -8.01
CA GLY A 76 -7.64 6.52 -7.87
C GLY A 76 -7.01 6.70 -6.49
N ALA A 77 -6.42 7.87 -6.28
CA ALA A 77 -5.75 8.27 -5.04
C ALA A 77 -6.64 8.08 -3.79
N GLY A 78 -6.07 7.43 -2.78
CA GLY A 78 -6.74 7.12 -1.50
C GLY A 78 -7.79 6.02 -1.59
N LYS A 79 -7.90 5.33 -2.74
CA LYS A 79 -8.87 4.25 -2.97
C LYS A 79 -8.18 2.99 -3.49
N THR A 80 -7.37 3.16 -4.52
CA THR A 80 -6.56 2.09 -5.11
C THR A 80 -5.11 2.50 -5.25
N GLU A 81 -4.77 3.77 -5.09
CA GLU A 81 -3.41 4.30 -5.17
C GLU A 81 -3.03 4.94 -3.83
N PHE A 82 -1.87 4.57 -3.33
CA PHE A 82 -1.40 4.88 -1.98
C PHE A 82 0.10 5.23 -2.01
N GLY A 83 0.57 5.91 -0.96
CA GLY A 83 1.95 6.36 -0.85
C GLY A 83 2.53 6.23 0.55
N PHE A 84 3.78 5.82 0.63
CA PHE A 84 4.56 5.82 1.86
C PHE A 84 6.02 6.19 1.59
N THR A 85 6.71 6.63 2.63
CA THR A 85 8.15 6.91 2.60
C THR A 85 8.84 5.97 3.56
N VAL A 86 9.97 5.43 3.13
CA VAL A 86 10.83 4.60 3.98
C VAL A 86 12.11 5.36 4.26
N SER A 87 12.48 5.48 5.52
CA SER A 87 13.71 6.13 5.98
C SER A 87 14.63 5.15 6.70
N ASP A 88 15.92 5.34 6.51
CA ASP A 88 16.94 4.70 7.33
C ASP A 88 16.97 5.33 8.73
N THR A 89 16.93 4.48 9.74
CA THR A 89 16.96 4.86 11.16
C THR A 89 18.21 4.32 11.87
N ASP A 90 19.08 3.61 11.16
CA ASP A 90 20.35 3.14 11.68
C ASP A 90 21.39 4.28 11.65
N ASP A 91 21.68 4.82 12.83
CA ASP A 91 22.67 5.90 13.02
C ASP A 91 24.13 5.38 12.88
N ASP A 92 24.34 4.06 12.94
CA ASP A 92 25.67 3.47 13.13
C ASP A 92 26.29 2.81 11.89
N SER A 93 25.61 2.75 10.73
CA SER A 93 26.17 2.07 9.57
C SER A 93 26.08 2.84 8.24
N ASN A 94 27.26 3.15 7.67
CA ASN A 94 27.45 3.64 6.29
C ASN A 94 27.14 2.56 5.22
N ASN A 95 26.38 1.51 5.57
CA ASN A 95 26.10 0.40 4.67
C ASN A 95 24.72 0.62 4.05
N GLU A 96 24.64 0.54 2.71
CA GLU A 96 23.34 0.42 2.04
C GLU A 96 22.67 -0.87 2.54
N VAL A 97 21.60 -0.72 3.32
CA VAL A 97 20.84 -1.88 3.79
C VAL A 97 20.07 -2.42 2.59
N GLY A 98 20.47 -3.60 2.11
CA GLY A 98 19.66 -4.38 1.17
C GLY A 98 18.35 -4.74 1.85
N THR A 99 17.26 -4.08 1.45
CA THR A 99 16.04 -4.02 2.25
C THR A 99 14.85 -4.61 1.50
N SER A 100 14.06 -5.38 2.22
CA SER A 100 12.79 -5.90 1.74
C SER A 100 11.65 -5.02 2.24
N ILE A 101 10.76 -4.64 1.34
CA ILE A 101 9.47 -4.02 1.67
C ILE A 101 8.38 -5.04 1.36
N THR A 102 7.51 -5.30 2.34
CA THR A 102 6.38 -6.22 2.19
C THR A 102 5.08 -5.43 2.28
N ILE A 103 4.26 -5.50 1.24
CA ILE A 103 2.88 -4.99 1.26
C ILE A 103 1.95 -6.19 1.41
N SER A 104 1.11 -6.17 2.43
CA SER A 104 0.09 -7.19 2.66
C SER A 104 -1.30 -6.58 2.58
N VAL A 105 -2.20 -7.29 1.89
CA VAL A 105 -3.60 -6.92 1.75
C VAL A 105 -4.44 -8.12 2.13
N LYS A 106 -5.31 -7.95 3.12
CA LYS A 106 -6.26 -8.96 3.55
C LYS A 106 -7.66 -8.47 3.21
N SER A 107 -8.31 -9.14 2.26
CA SER A 107 -9.71 -8.87 1.92
C SER A 107 -10.57 -8.97 3.17
N ALA A 108 -11.55 -8.08 3.31
CA ALA A 108 -12.60 -8.24 4.30
C ALA A 108 -13.26 -9.61 4.13
N SER A 109 -13.44 -10.35 5.23
CA SER A 109 -14.21 -11.59 5.22
C SER A 109 -15.68 -11.24 5.11
N THR A 110 -16.33 -11.65 4.02
CA THR A 110 -17.80 -11.65 3.89
C THR A 110 -18.42 -12.81 4.65
#